data_AF-A0A1Q2M4E6-F1
#
_entry.id   AF-A0A1Q2M4E6-F1
#
_cell.length_a   1.000
_cell.length_b   1.000
_cell.length_c   1.000
_cell.angle_alpha   90.00
_cell.angle_beta   90.00
_cell.angle_gamma   90.00
#
_symmetry.space_group_name_H-M   'P 1'
#
loop_
_entity.id
_entity.type
_entity.pdbx_description
1 polymer ?
#
loop_
_entity_poly.entity_id
_entity_poly.type
_entity_poly.pdbx_seq_one_letter_code
_entity_poly.pdbx_strand_id
1 'polypeptide(L)'
;MEPEKAFTPAKYWPIDWGNPEFLGLQREPSPPCYSNSYVYGRPFAPGINQPYTNANVPTGPLVDQNKEFVRVEVKLSQSYFQYIKQFKYFDADNQVVAVDNYIDYANKHNAAPKPAHGPHDDSSNFQPLPTGLEFYLRDLPLYARQGITEIKAAWKVLKTAGPDADIPGRYFRRVLQFPLPDGGLSEPTLMGLIGFHIHRVTPFGHLPSTFEHVDNVRLEKRFHDPLPLPAHPALNPGTESHYSASASPNYPNGYEVGGKTGEAGLIPSPFKQGDTLPAKAEIKQVNVSRETPIPFDVQIANKKYQWLLRDSVWSYYQLIGTQNKNLQVPNSTLGPGIPGAQHSNTENLVNTTLETYTQKGFSCSRCHLNAFPHGVTVYPPYEERFEDLHVMSFLLLNARSGREENPATGCAMP
;
A
#
# COMPACT_ATOMS: atom_id res chain seq x y z
N MET A 1 6.44 -9.40 -23.31
CA MET A 1 5.02 -9.31 -22.91
C MET A 1 4.79 -7.83 -22.80
N GLU A 2 4.13 -7.20 -23.78
CA GLU A 2 3.96 -5.74 -23.87
C GLU A 2 3.13 -5.26 -22.65
N PRO A 3 3.74 -4.60 -21.66
CA PRO A 3 3.07 -4.26 -20.41
C PRO A 3 2.25 -2.95 -20.48
N GLU A 4 1.97 -2.45 -21.69
CA GLU A 4 1.37 -1.14 -22.03
C GLU A 4 -0.11 -0.99 -21.63
N LYS A 5 -0.62 -1.85 -20.74
CA LYS A 5 -2.06 -2.05 -20.54
C LYS A 5 -2.50 -1.93 -19.08
N ALA A 6 -1.71 -1.27 -18.25
CA ALA A 6 -2.05 -1.03 -16.86
C ALA A 6 -2.73 0.33 -16.69
N PHE A 7 -3.96 0.48 -17.19
CA PHE A 7 -5.08 1.25 -16.63
C PHE A 7 -6.25 1.10 -17.61
N THR A 8 -7.26 0.35 -17.20
CA THR A 8 -8.43 0.02 -18.00
C THR A 8 -9.55 0.99 -17.60
N PRO A 9 -10.03 1.89 -18.48
CA PRO A 9 -11.22 2.71 -18.21
C PRO A 9 -12.39 1.85 -17.73
N ALA A 10 -13.27 2.40 -16.87
CA ALA A 10 -14.37 1.64 -16.25
C ALA A 10 -15.26 0.90 -17.27
N LYS A 11 -15.40 1.41 -18.49
CA LYS A 11 -16.13 0.78 -19.61
C LYS A 11 -15.55 -0.56 -20.11
N TYR A 12 -14.28 -0.83 -19.81
CA TYR A 12 -13.58 -2.07 -20.18
C TYR A 12 -13.45 -3.04 -18.99
N TRP A 13 -14.08 -2.70 -17.86
CA TRP A 13 -14.33 -3.64 -16.78
C TRP A 13 -15.69 -4.33 -16.97
N PRO A 14 -15.81 -5.62 -16.61
CA PRO A 14 -14.84 -6.35 -15.79
C PRO A 14 -13.99 -7.40 -16.53
N ILE A 15 -12.69 -7.42 -16.25
CA ILE A 15 -11.79 -8.55 -16.58
C ILE A 15 -12.03 -9.76 -15.66
N ASP A 16 -11.56 -10.94 -16.04
CA ASP A 16 -11.66 -12.15 -15.21
C ASP A 16 -10.46 -12.31 -14.27
N TRP A 17 -10.74 -12.81 -13.06
CA TRP A 17 -9.71 -13.06 -12.07
C TRP A 17 -8.67 -14.04 -12.62
N GLY A 18 -7.39 -13.63 -12.58
CA GLY A 18 -6.29 -14.44 -13.08
C GLY A 18 -6.24 -14.57 -14.61
N ASN A 19 -7.22 -14.02 -15.33
CA ASN A 19 -7.27 -13.99 -16.80
C ASN A 19 -7.62 -12.57 -17.30
N PRO A 20 -6.71 -11.61 -17.13
CA PRO A 20 -6.92 -10.27 -17.65
C PRO A 20 -7.04 -10.31 -19.19
N GLU A 21 -8.21 -9.97 -19.72
CA GLU A 21 -8.39 -9.79 -21.17
C GLU A 21 -7.83 -8.43 -21.58
N PHE A 22 -6.77 -8.48 -22.39
CA PHE A 22 -6.05 -7.29 -22.83
C PHE A 22 -6.38 -6.88 -24.27
N LEU A 23 -7.19 -7.66 -25.00
CA LEU A 23 -7.59 -7.37 -26.37
C LEU A 23 -8.59 -6.20 -26.38
N GLY A 24 -8.23 -5.09 -27.03
CA GLY A 24 -9.09 -3.90 -27.12
C GLY A 24 -8.75 -2.76 -26.16
N LEU A 25 -7.75 -2.90 -25.28
CA LEU A 25 -7.19 -1.76 -24.56
C LEU A 25 -6.43 -0.86 -25.54
N GLN A 26 -6.98 0.33 -25.79
CA GLN A 26 -6.34 1.33 -26.64
C GLN A 26 -5.32 2.13 -25.82
N ARG A 27 -4.15 2.37 -26.41
CA ARG A 27 -3.18 3.34 -25.88
C ARG A 27 -3.81 4.72 -26.05
N GLU A 28 -4.28 5.30 -24.96
CA GLU A 28 -4.64 6.71 -24.96
C GLU A 28 -3.35 7.53 -25.17
N PRO A 29 -3.23 8.30 -26.28
CA PRO A 29 -2.00 9.04 -26.59
C PRO A 29 -1.71 10.16 -25.58
N SER A 30 -2.68 10.47 -24.72
CA SER A 30 -2.58 11.36 -23.58
C SER A 30 -3.30 10.70 -22.41
N PRO A 31 -2.72 10.59 -21.21
CA PRO A 31 -3.48 10.15 -20.05
C PRO A 31 -4.66 11.11 -19.85
N PRO A 32 -5.85 10.62 -19.45
CA PRO A 32 -7.05 11.44 -19.33
C PRO A 32 -6.74 12.69 -18.50
N CYS A 33 -7.01 13.87 -19.05
CA CYS A 33 -6.59 15.16 -18.53
C CYS A 33 -6.86 15.31 -17.03
N TYR A 34 -5.97 15.99 -16.33
CA TYR A 34 -6.14 16.35 -14.93
C TYR A 34 -6.08 17.88 -14.78
N SER A 35 -7.05 18.46 -14.09
CA SER A 35 -7.20 19.91 -13.98
C SER A 35 -6.16 20.54 -13.03
N ASN A 36 -5.82 21.80 -13.32
CA ASN A 36 -4.65 22.52 -12.77
C ASN A 36 -4.90 23.33 -11.49
N SER A 37 -6.01 23.14 -10.78
CA SER A 37 -6.19 23.60 -9.39
C SER A 37 -5.79 22.48 -8.43
N TYR A 38 -5.29 22.80 -7.23
CA TYR A 38 -5.10 21.74 -6.23
C TYR A 38 -6.49 21.39 -5.65
N VAL A 39 -7.14 20.43 -6.31
CA VAL A 39 -8.24 19.59 -5.81
C VAL A 39 -7.62 18.19 -5.64
N TYR A 40 -8.10 17.40 -4.68
CA TYR A 40 -7.74 15.98 -4.54
C TYR A 40 -7.65 15.27 -5.91
N GLY A 41 -6.57 14.51 -6.19
CA GLY A 41 -6.46 13.72 -7.44
C GLY A 41 -5.61 14.29 -8.59
N ARG A 42 -4.59 15.13 -8.34
CA ARG A 42 -3.58 15.37 -9.40
C ARG A 42 -2.81 14.07 -9.72
N PRO A 43 -2.49 13.81 -10.99
CA PRO A 43 -1.83 12.60 -11.42
C PRO A 43 -0.36 12.66 -11.05
N PHE A 44 0.10 11.64 -10.35
CA PHE A 44 1.52 11.43 -10.17
C PHE A 44 2.13 10.90 -11.45
N ALA A 45 3.42 11.15 -11.64
CA ALA A 45 4.18 10.57 -12.73
C ALA A 45 3.98 9.03 -12.75
N PRO A 46 3.48 8.44 -13.85
CA PRO A 46 3.26 7.01 -13.93
C PRO A 46 4.50 6.21 -13.53
N GLY A 47 4.28 5.17 -12.71
CA GLY A 47 5.29 4.20 -12.29
C GLY A 47 6.41 4.70 -11.37
N ILE A 48 6.38 5.98 -10.98
CA ILE A 48 7.10 6.47 -9.81
C ILE A 48 6.13 6.45 -8.62
N ASN A 49 6.13 5.32 -7.94
CA ASN A 49 5.32 5.17 -6.74
C ASN A 49 5.87 6.05 -5.61
N GLN A 50 4.94 6.75 -4.96
CA GLN A 50 5.25 7.79 -4.00
C GLN A 50 4.76 7.35 -2.61
N PRO A 51 5.64 7.29 -1.60
CA PRO A 51 5.21 7.09 -0.23
C PRO A 51 4.42 8.32 0.26
N TYR A 52 3.81 8.21 1.44
CA TYR A 52 2.91 9.22 1.98
C TYR A 52 3.40 9.72 3.34
N THR A 53 3.27 11.03 3.60
CA THR A 53 3.50 11.60 4.93
C THR A 53 2.25 11.73 5.78
N ASN A 54 1.09 11.56 5.18
CA ASN A 54 -0.21 11.47 5.83
C ASN A 54 -1.15 10.77 4.84
N ALA A 55 -2.31 10.32 5.33
CA ALA A 55 -3.40 9.93 4.43
C ALA A 55 -3.57 11.02 3.37
N ASN A 56 -3.41 10.65 2.10
CA ASN A 56 -3.62 11.53 0.95
C ASN A 56 -2.64 12.72 0.80
N VAL A 57 -1.49 12.71 1.50
CA VAL A 57 -0.41 13.68 1.28
C VAL A 57 0.78 12.96 0.63
N PRO A 58 0.87 12.97 -0.71
CA PRO A 58 1.94 12.31 -1.45
C PRO A 58 3.28 12.99 -1.16
N THR A 59 4.35 12.20 -1.26
CA THR A 59 5.73 12.68 -1.18
C THR A 59 6.51 12.21 -2.38
N GLY A 60 7.70 12.75 -2.60
CA GLY A 60 8.59 12.23 -3.62
C GLY A 60 9.06 10.80 -3.32
N PRO A 61 9.52 10.08 -4.35
CA PRO A 61 9.80 8.66 -4.25
C PRO A 61 10.92 8.38 -3.25
N LEU A 62 10.86 7.20 -2.64
CA LEU A 62 11.98 6.65 -1.91
C LEU A 62 13.07 6.22 -2.91
N VAL A 63 14.32 6.63 -2.64
CA VAL A 63 15.49 6.28 -3.44
C VAL A 63 16.44 5.45 -2.60
N ASP A 64 16.86 4.31 -3.14
CA ASP A 64 17.77 3.38 -2.47
C ASP A 64 19.25 3.82 -2.57
N GLN A 65 20.14 3.08 -1.92
CA GLN A 65 21.58 3.37 -1.92
C GLN A 65 22.26 3.14 -3.29
N ASN A 66 21.58 2.56 -4.27
CA ASN A 66 22.06 2.43 -5.66
C ASN A 66 21.53 3.54 -6.59
N LYS A 67 20.91 4.58 -6.02
CA LYS A 67 20.23 5.66 -6.76
C LYS A 67 19.10 5.14 -7.65
N GLU A 68 18.45 4.08 -7.23
CA GLU A 68 17.27 3.54 -7.88
C GLU A 68 16.02 3.92 -7.09
N PHE A 69 14.95 4.23 -7.82
CA PHE A 69 13.67 4.51 -7.20
C PHE A 69 13.02 3.20 -6.73
N VAL A 70 12.56 3.18 -5.47
CA VAL A 70 11.72 2.10 -4.96
C VAL A 70 10.38 2.12 -5.68
N ARG A 71 9.85 0.93 -5.97
CA ARG A 71 8.54 0.72 -6.63
C ARG A 71 7.56 0.17 -5.62
N VAL A 72 6.29 0.56 -5.71
CA VAL A 72 5.21 0.04 -4.88
C VAL A 72 4.22 -0.70 -5.76
N GLU A 73 3.77 -1.85 -5.31
CA GLU A 73 2.76 -2.68 -5.96
C GLU A 73 1.62 -2.89 -4.97
N VAL A 74 0.37 -2.75 -5.42
CA VAL A 74 -0.80 -3.17 -4.63
C VAL A 74 -1.37 -4.42 -5.27
N LYS A 75 -1.62 -5.45 -4.46
CA LYS A 75 -2.26 -6.70 -4.87
C LYS A 75 -3.49 -6.96 -4.04
N LEU A 76 -4.45 -7.64 -4.65
CA LEU A 76 -5.72 -8.01 -4.04
C LEU A 76 -5.90 -9.52 -4.06
N SER A 77 -6.57 -10.04 -3.04
CA SER A 77 -7.18 -11.37 -3.05
C SER A 77 -8.33 -11.46 -4.05
N GLN A 78 -8.63 -12.69 -4.49
CA GLN A 78 -9.76 -12.98 -5.37
C GLN A 78 -11.11 -12.54 -4.78
N SER A 79 -11.33 -12.72 -3.48
CA SER A 79 -12.53 -12.25 -2.76
C SER A 79 -12.73 -10.75 -2.94
N TYR A 80 -11.67 -9.96 -2.70
CA TYR A 80 -11.75 -8.51 -2.83
C TYR A 80 -11.96 -8.07 -4.28
N PHE A 81 -11.25 -8.68 -5.23
CA PHE A 81 -11.45 -8.42 -6.65
C PHE A 81 -12.89 -8.71 -7.09
N GLN A 82 -13.44 -9.87 -6.71
CA GLN A 82 -14.81 -10.26 -7.06
C GLN A 82 -15.85 -9.36 -6.39
N TYR A 83 -15.60 -8.92 -5.16
CA TYR A 83 -16.43 -7.93 -4.49
C TYR A 83 -16.49 -6.61 -5.27
N ILE A 84 -15.34 -6.05 -5.65
CA ILE A 84 -15.28 -4.82 -6.45
C ILE A 84 -15.99 -5.01 -7.79
N LYS A 85 -15.79 -6.15 -8.46
CA LYS A 85 -16.41 -6.50 -9.75
C LYS A 85 -17.93 -6.64 -9.63
N GLN A 86 -18.42 -7.45 -8.68
CA GLN A 86 -19.83 -7.78 -8.51
C GLN A 86 -20.67 -6.54 -8.20
N PHE A 87 -20.19 -5.67 -7.32
CA PHE A 87 -20.92 -4.46 -6.93
C PHE A 87 -20.53 -3.22 -7.74
N LYS A 88 -19.69 -3.39 -8.76
CA LYS A 88 -19.22 -2.32 -9.64
C LYS A 88 -18.55 -1.16 -8.90
N TYR A 89 -17.90 -1.44 -7.77
CA TYR A 89 -17.19 -0.44 -6.99
C TYR A 89 -15.86 0.01 -7.61
N PHE A 90 -15.53 -0.45 -8.82
CA PHE A 90 -14.49 0.19 -9.63
C PHE A 90 -14.94 1.54 -10.19
N ASP A 91 -16.25 1.83 -10.17
CA ASP A 91 -16.86 3.09 -10.60
C ASP A 91 -17.31 3.90 -9.37
N ALA A 92 -16.80 5.12 -9.25
CA ALA A 92 -17.10 6.01 -8.13
C ALA A 92 -18.58 6.39 -8.08
N ASP A 93 -19.27 6.53 -9.23
CA ASP A 93 -20.68 6.91 -9.25
C ASP A 93 -21.56 5.82 -8.63
N ASN A 94 -21.24 4.55 -8.93
CA ASN A 94 -21.95 3.41 -8.34
C ASN A 94 -21.70 3.31 -6.84
N GLN A 95 -20.48 3.63 -6.38
CA GLN A 95 -20.19 3.73 -4.95
C GLN A 95 -21.03 4.82 -4.27
N VAL A 96 -21.07 6.04 -4.84
CA VAL A 96 -21.84 7.17 -4.28
C VAL A 96 -23.29 6.79 -4.08
N VAL A 97 -23.95 6.26 -5.12
CA VAL A 97 -25.36 5.83 -5.03
C VAL A 97 -25.56 4.77 -3.96
N ALA A 98 -24.68 3.78 -3.87
CA ALA A 98 -24.79 2.71 -2.89
C ALA A 98 -24.59 3.22 -1.44
N VAL A 99 -23.66 4.15 -1.24
CA VAL A 99 -23.38 4.77 0.06
C VAL A 99 -24.52 5.69 0.49
N ASP A 100 -25.08 6.48 -0.41
CA ASP A 100 -26.24 7.34 -0.10
C ASP A 100 -27.44 6.50 0.35
N ASN A 101 -27.76 5.43 -0.39
CA ASN A 101 -28.81 4.47 -0.01
C ASN A 101 -28.55 3.86 1.38
N TYR A 102 -27.30 3.47 1.65
CA TYR A 102 -26.90 2.93 2.95
C TYR A 102 -27.13 3.94 4.07
N ILE A 103 -26.68 5.19 3.91
CA ILE A 103 -26.78 6.25 4.92
C ILE A 103 -28.25 6.59 5.19
N ASP A 104 -29.08 6.70 4.15
CA ASP A 104 -30.52 6.95 4.27
C ASP A 104 -31.22 5.82 5.04
N TYR A 105 -30.90 4.56 4.71
CA TYR A 105 -31.41 3.42 5.46
C TYR A 105 -30.98 3.47 6.93
N ALA A 106 -29.68 3.67 7.19
CA ALA A 106 -29.12 3.67 8.54
C ALA A 106 -29.70 4.78 9.41
N ASN A 107 -29.94 5.97 8.84
CA ASN A 107 -30.59 7.08 9.53
C ASN A 107 -32.06 6.79 9.82
N LYS A 108 -32.79 6.27 8.84
CA LYS A 108 -34.22 5.98 8.96
C LYS A 108 -34.52 4.83 9.94
N HIS A 109 -33.68 3.80 9.94
CA HIS A 109 -33.93 2.56 10.68
C HIS A 109 -33.08 2.42 11.95
N ASN A 110 -32.13 3.35 12.18
CA ASN A 110 -31.17 3.29 13.28
C ASN A 110 -30.42 1.93 13.35
N ALA A 111 -30.12 1.35 12.20
CA ALA A 111 -29.46 0.06 12.04
C ALA A 111 -28.84 -0.02 10.64
N ALA A 112 -27.74 -0.76 10.48
CA ALA A 112 -27.16 -1.03 9.17
C ALA A 112 -28.17 -1.80 8.28
N PRO A 113 -28.21 -1.53 6.96
CA PRO A 113 -28.93 -2.38 6.02
C PRO A 113 -28.39 -3.81 6.09
N LYS A 114 -29.29 -4.79 5.93
CA LYS A 114 -28.87 -6.19 5.90
C LYS A 114 -28.02 -6.43 4.64
N PRO A 115 -26.86 -7.10 4.76
CA PRO A 115 -26.06 -7.46 3.60
C PRO A 115 -26.86 -8.35 2.66
N ALA A 116 -26.64 -8.18 1.35
CA ALA A 116 -27.13 -9.13 0.37
C ALA A 116 -26.43 -10.49 0.61
N HIS A 117 -27.21 -11.57 0.66
CA HIS A 117 -26.75 -12.92 0.95
C HIS A 117 -26.96 -13.87 -0.24
N GLY A 118 -27.89 -13.54 -1.13
CA GLY A 118 -28.21 -14.27 -2.34
C GLY A 118 -28.32 -13.39 -3.58
N PRO A 119 -28.45 -14.00 -4.77
CA PRO A 119 -28.51 -13.27 -6.03
C PRO A 119 -29.76 -12.40 -6.22
N HIS A 120 -30.80 -12.61 -5.41
CA HIS A 120 -32.07 -11.88 -5.46
C HIS A 120 -32.23 -10.87 -4.31
N ASP A 121 -31.26 -10.80 -3.40
CA ASP A 121 -31.32 -9.85 -2.30
C ASP A 121 -31.05 -8.45 -2.81
N ASP A 122 -31.61 -7.45 -2.13
CA ASP A 122 -31.38 -6.05 -2.45
C ASP A 122 -29.92 -5.67 -2.19
N SER A 123 -29.17 -5.45 -3.27
CA SER A 123 -27.78 -4.99 -3.23
C SER A 123 -27.66 -3.50 -3.62
N SER A 124 -28.72 -2.71 -3.46
CA SER A 124 -28.72 -1.27 -3.75
C SER A 124 -27.98 -0.43 -2.71
N ASN A 125 -27.87 -0.93 -1.49
CA ASN A 125 -27.05 -0.33 -0.43
C ASN A 125 -25.58 -0.73 -0.59
N PHE A 126 -24.67 0.06 -0.01
CA PHE A 126 -23.27 -0.33 0.14
C PHE A 126 -23.16 -1.66 0.88
N GLN A 127 -22.34 -2.57 0.36
CA GLN A 127 -22.21 -3.92 0.91
C GLN A 127 -21.00 -4.00 1.85
N PRO A 128 -21.04 -4.80 2.92
CA PRO A 128 -19.87 -4.99 3.77
C PRO A 128 -18.72 -5.66 3.02
N LEU A 129 -17.51 -5.38 3.47
CA LEU A 129 -16.32 -6.03 2.94
C LEU A 129 -16.34 -7.54 3.18
N PRO A 130 -15.79 -8.34 2.25
CA PRO A 130 -15.50 -9.75 2.44
C PRO A 130 -14.75 -10.05 3.75
N THR A 131 -15.32 -10.89 4.61
CA THR A 131 -14.74 -11.26 5.92
C THR A 131 -14.30 -12.72 6.03
N GLY A 132 -14.51 -13.55 5.01
CA GLY A 132 -14.37 -15.01 5.04
C GLY A 132 -15.71 -15.74 5.10
N LEU A 133 -16.80 -14.99 5.24
CA LEU A 133 -18.18 -15.47 5.24
C LEU A 133 -18.91 -15.00 3.97
N GLU A 134 -18.24 -15.00 2.82
CA GLU A 134 -18.75 -14.39 1.59
C GLU A 134 -19.59 -15.33 0.74
N PHE A 135 -20.63 -15.93 1.33
CA PHE A 135 -21.59 -16.75 0.58
C PHE A 135 -22.38 -15.94 -0.46
N TYR A 136 -22.36 -14.61 -0.34
CA TYR A 136 -23.00 -13.66 -1.25
C TYR A 136 -22.18 -13.29 -2.49
N LEU A 137 -20.89 -13.61 -2.51
CA LEU A 137 -20.07 -13.41 -3.70
C LEU A 137 -20.27 -14.58 -4.65
N ARG A 138 -20.86 -14.28 -5.81
CA ARG A 138 -21.15 -15.27 -6.85
C ARG A 138 -19.84 -15.85 -7.39
N ASP A 139 -19.85 -17.15 -7.67
CA ASP A 139 -18.75 -17.87 -8.31
C ASP A 139 -17.40 -17.79 -7.58
N LEU A 140 -17.39 -17.42 -6.29
CA LEU A 140 -16.18 -17.40 -5.48
C LEU A 140 -15.86 -18.83 -5.00
N PRO A 141 -14.75 -19.44 -5.45
CA PRO A 141 -14.39 -20.79 -5.05
C PRO A 141 -14.06 -20.85 -3.56
N LEU A 142 -14.28 -22.02 -2.94
CA LEU A 142 -14.11 -22.20 -1.48
C LEU A 142 -12.74 -21.74 -0.98
N TYR A 143 -11.67 -22.01 -1.73
CA TYR A 143 -10.32 -21.59 -1.34
C TYR A 143 -10.15 -20.07 -1.29
N ALA A 144 -10.99 -19.28 -1.98
CA ALA A 144 -10.90 -17.83 -2.06
C ALA A 144 -11.77 -17.11 -1.01
N ARG A 145 -12.59 -17.83 -0.23
CA ARG A 145 -13.44 -17.29 0.84
C ARG A 145 -12.64 -17.10 2.13
N GLN A 146 -11.77 -16.11 2.15
CA GLN A 146 -10.78 -15.91 3.22
C GLN A 146 -10.85 -14.53 3.88
N GLY A 147 -11.84 -13.71 3.49
CA GLY A 147 -11.85 -12.27 3.72
C GLY A 147 -11.08 -11.53 2.65
N ILE A 148 -11.15 -10.20 2.65
CA ILE A 148 -10.24 -9.42 1.81
C ILE A 148 -8.81 -9.59 2.31
N THR A 149 -7.88 -9.66 1.36
CA THR A 149 -6.46 -9.42 1.60
C THR A 149 -5.97 -8.41 0.58
N GLU A 150 -5.43 -7.30 1.08
CA GLU A 150 -4.72 -6.30 0.30
C GLU A 150 -3.25 -6.31 0.72
N ILE A 151 -2.34 -6.37 -0.26
CA ILE A 151 -0.90 -6.31 -0.02
C ILE A 151 -0.35 -5.10 -0.73
N LYS A 152 0.24 -4.16 0.01
CA LYS A 152 1.02 -3.04 -0.54
C LYS A 152 2.49 -3.35 -0.34
N ALA A 153 3.23 -3.61 -1.42
CA ALA A 153 4.61 -4.10 -1.39
C ALA A 153 5.58 -3.10 -2.00
N ALA A 154 6.70 -2.84 -1.34
CA ALA A 154 7.82 -2.04 -1.80
C ALA A 154 8.94 -2.93 -2.37
N TRP A 155 9.46 -2.54 -3.54
CA TRP A 155 10.42 -3.29 -4.32
C TRP A 155 11.62 -2.41 -4.70
N LYS A 156 12.84 -2.94 -4.57
CA LYS A 156 14.06 -2.31 -5.08
C LYS A 156 14.58 -3.03 -6.33
N VAL A 157 15.27 -2.31 -7.20
CA VAL A 157 16.07 -2.92 -8.28
C VAL A 157 17.24 -3.66 -7.64
N LEU A 158 17.47 -4.91 -8.05
CA LEU A 158 18.61 -5.69 -7.55
C LEU A 158 19.82 -5.54 -8.49
N LYS A 159 20.90 -4.97 -7.96
CA LYS A 159 22.19 -4.86 -8.66
C LYS A 159 22.97 -6.15 -8.45
N THR A 160 23.19 -6.96 -9.48
CA THR A 160 23.84 -8.28 -9.32
C THR A 160 25.35 -8.28 -9.58
N ALA A 161 25.94 -7.13 -9.87
CA ALA A 161 27.36 -7.00 -10.20
C ALA A 161 27.95 -5.66 -9.72
N GLY A 162 29.27 -5.62 -9.57
CA GLY A 162 30.01 -4.46 -9.08
C GLY A 162 30.21 -4.46 -7.56
N PRO A 163 30.88 -3.43 -7.02
CA PRO A 163 31.24 -3.35 -5.60
C PRO A 163 30.01 -3.29 -4.68
N ASP A 164 28.89 -2.72 -5.14
CA ASP A 164 27.64 -2.58 -4.38
C ASP A 164 26.58 -3.59 -4.81
N ALA A 165 27.02 -4.78 -5.24
CA ALA A 165 26.10 -5.83 -5.64
C ALA A 165 25.25 -6.30 -4.45
N ASP A 166 23.94 -6.37 -4.68
CA ASP A 166 23.00 -7.06 -3.83
C ASP A 166 23.29 -8.56 -3.79
N ILE A 167 22.78 -9.25 -2.76
CA ILE A 167 22.83 -10.70 -2.63
C ILE A 167 21.43 -11.25 -2.96
N PRO A 168 21.14 -11.67 -4.21
CA PRO A 168 19.78 -12.02 -4.61
C PRO A 168 19.16 -13.14 -3.76
N GLY A 169 19.99 -14.05 -3.23
CA GLY A 169 19.54 -15.14 -2.36
C GLY A 169 18.89 -14.71 -1.04
N ARG A 170 18.99 -13.43 -0.64
CA ARG A 170 18.33 -12.89 0.55
C ARG A 170 16.89 -12.44 0.27
N TYR A 171 16.58 -12.08 -0.97
CA TYR A 171 15.31 -11.45 -1.34
C TYR A 171 14.29 -12.42 -1.93
N PHE A 172 13.02 -12.20 -1.63
CA PHE A 172 11.94 -12.62 -2.52
C PHE A 172 12.00 -11.77 -3.79
N ARG A 173 12.01 -12.42 -4.96
CA ARG A 173 12.40 -11.81 -6.23
C ARG A 173 11.34 -11.99 -7.30
N ARG A 174 11.21 -10.99 -8.16
CA ARG A 174 10.41 -11.05 -9.39
C ARG A 174 11.11 -10.26 -10.49
N VAL A 175 10.88 -10.63 -11.74
CA VAL A 175 11.16 -9.76 -12.88
C VAL A 175 9.91 -8.91 -13.10
N LEU A 176 10.05 -7.59 -13.04
CA LEU A 176 8.94 -6.65 -13.20
C LEU A 176 9.25 -5.66 -14.32
N GLN A 177 8.19 -5.21 -15.01
CA GLN A 177 8.19 -4.00 -15.82
C GLN A 177 7.25 -3.01 -15.14
N PHE A 178 7.60 -1.72 -15.15
CA PHE A 178 6.82 -0.67 -14.52
C PHE A 178 6.68 0.53 -15.46
N PRO A 179 5.58 1.29 -15.35
CA PRO A 179 5.38 2.47 -16.19
C PRO A 179 6.50 3.51 -15.99
N LEU A 180 6.78 4.27 -17.03
CA LEU A 180 7.67 5.42 -17.00
C LEU A 180 6.84 6.70 -17.18
N PRO A 181 7.35 7.88 -16.78
CA PRO A 181 6.58 9.11 -16.87
C PRO A 181 6.20 9.55 -18.28
N ASP A 182 6.91 9.06 -19.29
CA ASP A 182 6.61 9.23 -20.72
C ASP A 182 5.50 8.30 -21.23
N GLY A 183 4.92 7.48 -20.34
CA GLY A 183 3.89 6.49 -20.67
C GLY A 183 4.43 5.18 -21.25
N GLY A 184 5.75 5.07 -21.46
CA GLY A 184 6.42 3.84 -21.80
C GLY A 184 6.60 2.92 -20.58
N LEU A 185 7.35 1.84 -20.77
CA LEU A 185 7.64 0.87 -19.70
C LEU A 185 9.12 0.66 -19.57
N SER A 186 9.53 0.33 -18.35
CA SER A 186 10.88 -0.13 -18.13
C SER A 186 11.14 -1.48 -18.81
N GLU A 187 12.41 -1.70 -19.11
CA GLU A 187 12.92 -3.02 -19.44
C GLU A 187 12.61 -4.02 -18.30
N PRO A 188 12.42 -5.31 -18.61
CA PRO A 188 12.27 -6.35 -17.60
C PRO A 188 13.42 -6.30 -16.57
N THR A 189 13.09 -5.90 -15.35
CA THR A 189 14.07 -5.59 -14.30
C THR A 189 13.94 -6.58 -13.16
N LEU A 190 15.07 -7.13 -12.68
CA LEU A 190 15.09 -7.98 -11.50
C LEU A 190 14.88 -7.13 -10.25
N MET A 191 13.79 -7.41 -9.53
CA MET A 191 13.35 -6.68 -8.35
C MET A 191 13.39 -7.57 -7.11
N GLY A 192 13.72 -6.97 -5.96
CA GLY A 192 13.70 -7.59 -4.64
C GLY A 192 12.68 -6.92 -3.72
N LEU A 193 11.86 -7.72 -3.05
CA LEU A 193 10.89 -7.21 -2.07
C LEU A 193 11.64 -6.70 -0.84
N ILE A 194 11.42 -5.43 -0.48
CA ILE A 194 12.10 -4.78 0.66
C ILE A 194 11.15 -4.44 1.81
N GLY A 195 9.85 -4.40 1.58
CA GLY A 195 8.87 -4.24 2.65
C GLY A 195 7.45 -4.34 2.13
N PHE A 196 6.49 -4.58 3.01
CA PHE A 196 5.09 -4.68 2.62
C PHE A 196 4.14 -4.56 3.80
N HIS A 197 2.94 -4.06 3.49
CA HIS A 197 1.76 -4.15 4.32
C HIS A 197 0.90 -5.32 3.87
N ILE A 198 0.29 -5.99 4.85
CA ILE A 198 -0.83 -6.89 4.64
C ILE A 198 -2.01 -6.29 5.41
N HIS A 199 -3.06 -5.92 4.71
CA HIS A 199 -4.35 -5.68 5.33
C HIS A 199 -5.25 -6.86 5.05
N ARG A 200 -5.69 -7.53 6.12
CA ARG A 200 -6.65 -8.62 6.04
C ARG A 200 -7.90 -8.27 6.80
N VAL A 201 -9.07 -8.57 6.23
CA VAL A 201 -10.34 -8.57 6.98
C VAL A 201 -10.72 -10.01 7.24
N THR A 202 -11.22 -10.28 8.44
CA THR A 202 -11.66 -11.61 8.91
C THR A 202 -13.01 -11.47 9.59
N PRO A 203 -13.69 -12.56 10.02
CA PRO A 203 -14.92 -12.42 10.80
C PRO A 203 -14.69 -11.74 12.16
N PHE A 204 -13.43 -11.65 12.60
CA PHE A 204 -13.01 -10.99 13.82
C PHE A 204 -12.56 -9.53 13.60
N GLY A 205 -12.62 -9.02 12.37
CA GLY A 205 -12.30 -7.65 12.02
C GLY A 205 -11.03 -7.48 11.18
N HIS A 206 -10.53 -6.25 11.17
CA HIS A 206 -9.38 -5.80 10.38
C HIS A 206 -8.07 -6.13 11.10
N LEU A 207 -7.13 -6.75 10.38
CA LEU A 207 -5.83 -7.21 10.86
C LEU A 207 -4.70 -6.64 9.98
N PRO A 208 -4.43 -5.33 10.04
CA PRO A 208 -3.29 -4.77 9.36
C PRO A 208 -1.97 -5.21 10.01
N SER A 209 -1.00 -5.57 9.19
CA SER A 209 0.35 -5.97 9.60
C SER A 209 1.36 -5.39 8.62
N THR A 210 2.58 -5.17 9.10
CA THR A 210 3.66 -4.63 8.26
C THR A 210 4.96 -5.36 8.51
N PHE A 211 5.67 -5.59 7.42
CA PHE A 211 6.89 -6.38 7.35
C PHE A 211 7.94 -5.63 6.55
N GLU A 212 9.19 -5.93 6.82
CA GLU A 212 10.30 -5.42 6.04
C GLU A 212 11.45 -6.41 5.94
N HIS A 213 12.32 -6.17 4.97
CA HIS A 213 13.56 -6.89 4.81
C HIS A 213 14.61 -6.40 5.81
N VAL A 214 15.33 -7.33 6.45
CA VAL A 214 16.33 -6.99 7.48
C VAL A 214 17.46 -6.11 6.92
N ASP A 215 17.83 -6.30 5.65
CA ASP A 215 18.89 -5.54 5.00
C ASP A 215 18.47 -4.13 4.55
N ASN A 216 17.29 -3.64 4.93
CA ASN A 216 16.95 -2.24 4.67
C ASN A 216 17.85 -1.29 5.44
N VAL A 217 18.05 -1.58 6.73
CA VAL A 217 18.77 -0.71 7.68
C VAL A 217 19.72 -1.47 8.61
N ARG A 218 19.67 -2.81 8.68
CA ARG A 218 20.49 -3.59 9.60
C ARG A 218 21.94 -3.69 9.11
N LEU A 219 22.89 -3.41 10.00
CA LEU A 219 24.34 -3.57 9.78
C LEU A 219 24.95 -4.77 10.50
N GLU A 220 24.13 -5.53 11.22
CA GLU A 220 24.58 -6.66 12.03
C GLU A 220 24.21 -8.01 11.40
N LYS A 221 25.15 -8.95 11.47
CA LYS A 221 24.94 -10.32 10.99
C LYS A 221 24.11 -11.11 12.00
N ARG A 222 23.12 -11.86 11.51
CA ARG A 222 22.30 -12.71 12.37
C ARG A 222 23.06 -13.97 12.79
N PHE A 223 22.77 -14.45 14.00
CA PHE A 223 23.21 -15.75 14.47
C PHE A 223 22.63 -16.81 13.52
N HIS A 224 23.49 -17.47 12.73
CA HIS A 224 23.18 -18.43 11.65
C HIS A 224 22.82 -17.87 10.27
N ASP A 225 23.15 -16.61 9.95
CA ASP A 225 23.05 -16.14 8.57
C ASP A 225 24.16 -16.80 7.71
N PRO A 226 23.83 -17.69 6.75
CA PRO A 226 24.84 -18.35 5.94
C PRO A 226 25.40 -17.42 4.85
N LEU A 227 24.72 -16.32 4.56
CA LEU A 227 25.11 -15.35 3.54
C LEU A 227 25.96 -14.23 4.16
N PRO A 228 26.85 -13.59 3.37
CA PRO A 228 27.51 -12.37 3.82
C PRO A 228 26.47 -11.26 4.05
N LEU A 229 26.85 -10.25 4.83
CA LEU A 229 26.11 -9.00 4.87
C LEU A 229 26.27 -8.28 3.52
N PRO A 230 25.24 -7.55 3.05
CA PRO A 230 25.44 -6.64 1.92
C PRO A 230 26.49 -5.57 2.30
N ALA A 231 27.28 -5.12 1.33
CA ALA A 231 28.27 -4.06 1.54
C ALA A 231 27.59 -2.75 1.99
N HIS A 232 26.44 -2.46 1.41
CA HIS A 232 25.55 -1.38 1.80
C HIS A 232 24.13 -1.93 1.95
N PRO A 233 23.44 -1.69 3.08
CA PRO A 233 22.01 -1.92 3.18
C PRO A 233 21.24 -1.23 2.04
N ALA A 234 20.01 -1.68 1.79
CA ALA A 234 19.21 -1.13 0.71
C ALA A 234 18.93 0.37 0.90
N LEU A 235 18.70 0.83 2.13
CA LEU A 235 18.26 2.20 2.41
C LEU A 235 19.19 2.96 3.37
N ASN A 236 20.12 2.28 4.03
CA ASN A 236 21.11 2.93 4.90
C ASN A 236 22.49 2.86 4.23
N PRO A 237 23.28 3.95 4.20
CA PRO A 237 24.59 3.93 3.54
C PRO A 237 25.61 3.01 4.23
N GLY A 238 25.31 2.52 5.44
CA GLY A 238 26.23 1.72 6.23
C GLY A 238 27.30 2.57 6.90
N THR A 239 28.39 1.94 7.31
CA THR A 239 29.57 2.63 7.85
C THR A 239 30.65 2.70 6.78
N GLU A 240 31.27 3.86 6.58
CA GLU A 240 32.33 4.08 5.56
C GLU A 240 33.61 3.22 5.77
N SER A 241 33.69 2.44 6.84
CA SER A 241 34.84 1.59 7.13
C SER A 241 34.46 0.39 7.97
N HIS A 242 35.27 -0.66 7.90
CA HIS A 242 35.23 -1.92 8.65
C HIS A 242 35.34 -1.76 10.19
N TYR A 243 34.61 -0.83 10.81
CA TYR A 243 34.59 -0.63 12.25
C TYR A 243 33.29 -1.15 12.88
N SER A 244 33.46 -1.65 14.12
CA SER A 244 32.49 -2.10 15.11
C SER A 244 31.02 -1.85 14.77
N ALA A 245 30.20 -2.89 14.87
CA ALA A 245 28.74 -2.92 14.75
C ALA A 245 27.94 -1.83 15.52
N SER A 246 28.61 -0.94 16.25
CA SER A 246 28.05 0.06 17.16
C SER A 246 27.88 1.47 16.58
N ALA A 247 28.09 1.73 15.28
CA ALA A 247 28.04 3.10 14.74
C ALA A 247 27.30 3.25 13.39
N SER A 248 26.14 2.60 13.21
CA SER A 248 25.24 2.96 12.10
C SER A 248 24.93 4.46 12.14
N PRO A 249 24.98 5.18 11.01
CA PRO A 249 24.46 6.55 10.95
C PRO A 249 23.01 6.57 11.41
N ASN A 250 22.75 7.28 12.50
CA ASN A 250 21.41 7.53 13.01
C ASN A 250 20.96 8.90 12.50
N TYR A 251 19.81 8.93 11.85
CA TYR A 251 19.24 10.14 11.28
C TYR A 251 18.12 10.65 12.19
N PRO A 252 18.22 11.87 12.76
CA PRO A 252 17.06 12.51 13.38
C PRO A 252 15.80 12.46 12.48
N ASN A 253 14.68 11.96 13.01
CA ASN A 253 13.42 11.67 12.28
C ASN A 253 13.46 10.46 11.34
N GLY A 254 14.50 9.62 11.43
CA GLY A 254 14.60 8.35 10.72
C GLY A 254 15.08 8.43 9.27
N TYR A 255 15.30 9.62 8.69
CA TYR A 255 15.79 9.76 7.32
C TYR A 255 16.63 11.02 7.08
N GLU A 256 17.46 10.99 6.04
CA GLU A 256 18.28 12.08 5.52
C GLU A 256 18.25 12.10 3.99
N VAL A 257 18.19 13.29 3.40
CA VAL A 257 18.26 13.48 1.95
C VAL A 257 19.34 14.49 1.62
N GLY A 258 20.34 14.05 0.84
CA GLY A 258 21.44 14.93 0.41
C GLY A 258 22.29 15.50 1.56
N GLY A 259 22.56 14.70 2.60
CA GLY A 259 23.42 15.09 3.73
C GLY A 259 22.76 16.02 4.75
N LYS A 260 21.44 16.20 4.68
CA LYS A 260 20.68 17.04 5.60
C LYS A 260 19.65 16.20 6.35
N THR A 261 19.68 16.29 7.68
CA THR A 261 18.77 15.55 8.55
C THR A 261 17.94 16.50 9.40
N GLY A 262 16.66 16.19 9.62
CA GLY A 262 15.82 16.89 10.60
C GLY A 262 15.34 18.30 10.21
N GLU A 263 15.68 18.82 9.02
CA GLU A 263 15.09 20.05 8.50
C GLU A 263 13.68 19.76 7.91
N ALA A 264 12.67 20.55 8.30
CA ALA A 264 11.35 20.50 7.67
C ALA A 264 11.48 20.81 6.16
N GLY A 265 10.89 19.99 5.29
CA GLY A 265 10.93 20.17 3.83
C GLY A 265 12.03 19.39 3.09
N LEU A 266 12.75 18.48 3.75
CA LEU A 266 13.74 17.59 3.11
C LEU A 266 13.15 16.38 2.40
N ILE A 267 11.85 16.15 2.57
CA ILE A 267 11.14 15.11 1.85
C ILE A 267 11.15 15.50 0.37
N PRO A 268 11.59 14.62 -0.55
CA PRO A 268 11.61 14.93 -1.96
C PRO A 268 10.21 15.37 -2.42
N SER A 269 10.13 16.30 -3.36
CA SER A 269 8.84 16.68 -3.94
C SER A 269 8.26 15.53 -4.77
N PRO A 270 6.93 15.32 -4.78
CA PRO A 270 6.30 14.37 -5.67
C PRO A 270 6.53 14.76 -7.13
N PHE A 271 6.78 13.77 -7.99
CA PHE A 271 6.80 13.95 -9.44
C PHE A 271 5.38 14.01 -9.98
N LYS A 272 5.12 15.02 -10.81
CA LYS A 272 3.85 15.22 -11.53
C LYS A 272 3.92 14.51 -12.87
N GLN A 273 2.75 14.18 -13.42
CA GLN A 273 2.66 13.70 -14.79
C GLN A 273 3.33 14.67 -15.77
N GLY A 274 4.14 14.15 -16.69
CA GLY A 274 4.91 14.93 -17.66
C GLY A 274 6.25 15.43 -17.13
N ASP A 275 6.55 15.28 -15.84
CA ASP A 275 7.88 15.58 -15.32
C ASP A 275 8.92 14.61 -15.91
N THR A 276 10.05 15.15 -16.36
CA THR A 276 11.22 14.36 -16.74
C THR A 276 11.89 13.83 -15.48
N LEU A 277 12.21 12.52 -15.46
CA LEU A 277 13.00 11.98 -14.36
C LEU A 277 14.44 12.49 -14.42
N PRO A 278 15.03 12.82 -13.26
CA PRO A 278 16.45 13.17 -13.21
C PRO A 278 17.30 12.01 -13.72
N ALA A 279 18.44 12.35 -14.35
CA ALA A 279 19.40 11.33 -14.72
C ALA A 279 19.93 10.62 -13.46
N LYS A 280 20.33 9.35 -13.57
CA LYS A 280 20.76 8.56 -12.41
C LYS A 280 21.87 9.23 -11.57
N ALA A 281 22.78 9.97 -12.21
CA ALA A 281 23.82 10.72 -11.51
C ALA A 281 23.27 11.83 -10.59
N GLU A 282 22.15 12.44 -10.97
CA GLU A 282 21.47 13.56 -10.29
C GLU A 282 20.52 13.09 -9.18
N ILE A 283 20.12 11.82 -9.21
CA ILE A 283 19.28 11.22 -8.17
C ILE A 283 20.01 11.24 -6.82
N LYS A 284 19.34 11.81 -5.81
CA LYS A 284 19.80 11.84 -4.43
C LYS A 284 19.27 10.60 -3.70
N GLN A 285 20.16 9.87 -3.03
CA GLN A 285 19.78 8.75 -2.16
C GLN A 285 18.98 9.28 -0.97
N VAL A 286 18.08 8.45 -0.46
CA VAL A 286 17.44 8.66 0.83
C VAL A 286 18.12 7.72 1.81
N ASN A 287 18.84 8.29 2.77
CA ASN A 287 19.47 7.52 3.83
C ASN A 287 18.45 7.31 4.95
N VAL A 288 18.24 6.07 5.36
CA VAL A 288 17.17 5.70 6.29
C VAL A 288 17.76 4.99 7.50
N SER A 289 17.28 5.34 8.68
CA SER A 289 17.51 4.63 9.94
C SER A 289 16.17 4.32 10.57
N ARG A 290 16.10 3.23 11.35
CA ARG A 290 14.89 2.90 12.10
C ARG A 290 14.75 3.84 13.28
N GLU A 291 13.68 4.62 13.28
CA GLU A 291 13.37 5.50 14.41
C GLU A 291 12.50 4.82 15.47
N THR A 292 11.46 4.09 15.06
CA THR A 292 10.61 3.32 15.97
C THR A 292 11.15 1.89 16.12
N PRO A 293 11.60 1.48 17.31
CA PRO A 293 12.06 0.12 17.56
C PRO A 293 10.94 -0.91 17.38
N ILE A 294 11.30 -2.12 16.95
CA ILE A 294 10.36 -3.24 16.90
C ILE A 294 10.06 -3.67 18.35
N PRO A 295 8.79 -3.84 18.75
CA PRO A 295 8.43 -4.30 20.09
C PRO A 295 9.13 -5.62 20.46
N PHE A 296 9.48 -5.79 21.73
CA PHE A 296 10.30 -6.92 22.19
C PHE A 296 9.62 -8.29 21.96
N ASP A 297 8.33 -8.38 22.22
CA ASP A 297 7.49 -9.55 21.94
C ASP A 297 7.47 -9.90 20.43
N VAL A 298 7.39 -8.88 19.57
CA VAL A 298 7.49 -9.04 18.11
C VAL A 298 8.89 -9.50 17.71
N GLN A 299 9.96 -9.01 18.35
CA GLN A 299 11.32 -9.51 18.11
C GLN A 299 11.48 -11.00 18.47
N ILE A 300 10.86 -11.46 19.56
CA ILE A 300 10.81 -12.87 19.94
C ILE A 300 10.11 -13.69 18.84
N ALA A 301 8.94 -13.22 18.38
CA ALA A 301 8.21 -13.89 17.30
C ALA A 301 9.04 -13.95 16.01
N ASN A 302 9.69 -12.84 15.63
CA ASN A 302 10.61 -12.80 14.49
C ASN A 302 11.72 -13.83 14.63
N LYS A 303 12.41 -13.89 15.78
CA LYS A 303 13.48 -14.86 15.99
C LYS A 303 12.98 -16.30 15.80
N LYS A 304 11.78 -16.62 16.31
CA LYS A 304 11.16 -17.94 16.14
C LYS A 304 10.88 -18.25 14.67
N TYR A 305 10.18 -17.37 13.95
CA TYR A 305 9.80 -17.62 12.56
C TYR A 305 10.99 -17.58 11.60
N GLN A 306 11.94 -16.67 11.81
CA GLN A 306 13.17 -16.63 11.02
C GLN A 306 14.00 -17.91 11.19
N TRP A 307 14.01 -18.51 12.38
CA TRP A 307 14.64 -19.83 12.60
C TRP A 307 13.89 -20.96 11.88
N LEU A 308 12.56 -21.00 11.99
CA LEU A 308 11.73 -22.00 11.30
C LEU A 308 11.84 -21.89 9.78
N LEU A 309 12.08 -20.69 9.27
CA LEU A 309 12.15 -20.37 7.84
C LEU A 309 13.59 -20.17 7.35
N ARG A 310 14.61 -20.58 8.12
CA ARG A 310 16.04 -20.32 7.86
C ARG A 310 16.51 -20.79 6.48
N ASP A 311 15.87 -21.83 5.95
CA ASP A 311 16.17 -22.40 4.63
C ASP A 311 15.40 -21.72 3.49
N SER A 312 14.77 -20.57 3.77
CA SER A 312 14.03 -19.77 2.81
C SER A 312 14.40 -18.29 2.88
N VAL A 313 14.10 -17.56 1.80
CA VAL A 313 14.25 -16.09 1.75
C VAL A 313 13.41 -15.37 2.81
N TRP A 314 12.34 -16.00 3.30
CA TRP A 314 11.47 -15.43 4.32
C TRP A 314 12.17 -15.25 5.68
N SER A 315 13.27 -15.96 5.92
CA SER A 315 14.08 -15.68 7.10
C SER A 315 14.63 -14.26 7.08
N TYR A 316 14.84 -13.62 5.93
CA TYR A 316 15.36 -12.25 5.84
C TYR A 316 14.28 -11.17 5.97
N TYR A 317 13.04 -11.55 6.29
CA TYR A 317 11.95 -10.62 6.57
C TYR A 317 11.60 -10.64 8.05
N GLN A 318 11.15 -9.49 8.56
CA GLN A 318 10.74 -9.32 9.94
C GLN A 318 9.39 -8.60 10.02
N LEU A 319 8.52 -9.09 10.89
CA LEU A 319 7.33 -8.41 11.33
C LEU A 319 7.75 -7.16 12.12
N ILE A 320 7.18 -6.02 11.79
CA ILE A 320 7.30 -4.82 12.62
C ILE A 320 6.19 -4.80 13.67
N GLY A 321 4.99 -5.24 13.29
CA GLY A 321 3.87 -5.44 14.19
C GLY A 321 2.56 -5.72 13.46
N THR A 322 1.50 -5.91 14.24
CA THR A 322 0.14 -6.19 13.77
C THR A 322 -0.84 -5.44 14.68
N GLN A 323 -1.85 -4.80 14.12
CA GLN A 323 -2.94 -4.21 14.91
C GLN A 323 -4.14 -5.16 14.87
N ASN A 324 -4.78 -5.34 16.02
CA ASN A 324 -5.97 -6.17 16.15
C ASN A 324 -7.17 -5.31 16.54
N LYS A 325 -8.35 -5.71 16.06
CA LYS A 325 -9.62 -5.26 16.64
C LYS A 325 -9.68 -5.71 18.11
N ASN A 326 -9.86 -4.77 19.02
CA ASN A 326 -10.31 -5.01 20.40
C ASN A 326 -11.84 -4.98 20.42
N LEU A 327 -12.45 -5.72 21.33
CA LEU A 327 -13.90 -5.90 21.44
C LEU A 327 -14.50 -5.13 22.62
N GLN A 328 -13.70 -4.41 23.43
CA GLN A 328 -14.13 -3.93 24.75
C GLN A 328 -13.79 -2.46 25.13
N VAL A 329 -12.67 -1.84 24.67
CA VAL A 329 -12.33 -0.40 24.98
C VAL A 329 -11.68 0.40 23.81
N PRO A 330 -12.30 1.48 23.28
CA PRO A 330 -11.72 2.41 22.28
C PRO A 330 -10.30 2.85 22.61
N ASN A 331 -9.41 2.90 21.61
CA ASN A 331 -8.05 3.40 21.81
C ASN A 331 -7.98 4.89 21.44
N SER A 332 -7.82 5.72 22.47
CA SER A 332 -7.78 7.18 22.34
C SER A 332 -6.57 7.72 21.57
N THR A 333 -5.48 6.94 21.40
CA THR A 333 -4.25 7.39 20.70
C THR A 333 -4.20 7.01 19.22
N LEU A 334 -5.04 6.07 18.77
CA LEU A 334 -5.09 5.65 17.35
C LEU A 334 -5.97 6.55 16.46
N GLY A 335 -6.66 7.53 17.05
CA GLY A 335 -7.70 8.30 16.39
C GLY A 335 -8.99 7.48 16.22
N PRO A 336 -10.09 8.10 15.82
CA PRO A 336 -11.41 7.51 16.02
C PRO A 336 -11.84 6.50 14.93
N GLY A 337 -11.13 6.41 13.82
CA GLY A 337 -11.50 5.78 12.52
C GLY A 337 -11.58 4.27 12.33
N ILE A 338 -11.76 3.44 13.35
CA ILE A 338 -12.23 2.05 13.13
C ILE A 338 -13.22 1.70 14.25
N PRO A 339 -14.46 1.30 13.94
CA PRO A 339 -15.41 0.85 14.94
C PRO A 339 -14.87 -0.36 15.71
N GLY A 340 -15.07 -0.31 17.01
CA GLY A 340 -14.45 -1.22 17.95
C GLY A 340 -13.23 -0.60 18.60
N ALA A 341 -13.09 -0.92 19.87
CA ALA A 341 -11.85 -0.87 20.58
C ALA A 341 -10.68 -1.32 19.69
N GLN A 342 -9.54 -0.64 19.65
CA GLN A 342 -8.36 -1.14 18.91
C GLN A 342 -7.20 -1.14 19.87
N HIS A 343 -6.91 -2.26 20.51
CA HIS A 343 -5.61 -2.37 21.17
C HIS A 343 -4.60 -2.64 20.07
N SER A 344 -4.05 -1.57 19.51
CA SER A 344 -2.77 -1.72 18.85
C SER A 344 -1.78 -2.14 19.93
N ASN A 345 -1.08 -3.25 19.72
CA ASN A 345 0.07 -3.59 20.57
C ASN A 345 1.23 -2.60 20.37
N THR A 346 1.08 -1.65 19.44
CA THR A 346 2.04 -0.57 19.19
C THR A 346 1.35 0.73 18.77
N GLU A 347 1.69 1.87 19.36
CA GLU A 347 1.20 3.18 18.87
C GLU A 347 1.78 3.54 17.51
N ASN A 348 2.92 2.92 17.17
CA ASN A 348 3.66 3.15 15.93
C ASN A 348 3.75 1.85 15.13
N LEU A 349 3.07 1.79 13.99
CA LEU A 349 3.15 0.66 13.09
C LEU A 349 3.57 1.14 11.69
N VAL A 350 4.89 1.22 11.51
CA VAL A 350 5.54 1.87 10.36
C VAL A 350 6.79 1.08 9.97
N ASN A 351 6.97 0.83 8.68
CA ASN A 351 8.21 0.23 8.19
C ASN A 351 9.08 1.28 7.48
N THR A 352 10.36 0.96 7.28
CA THR A 352 11.33 1.91 6.72
C THR A 352 11.15 2.16 5.22
N THR A 353 10.16 1.53 4.57
CA THR A 353 9.97 1.53 3.11
C THR A 353 8.72 2.25 2.65
N LEU A 354 7.58 2.06 3.34
CA LEU A 354 6.28 2.61 2.98
C LEU A 354 5.96 3.88 3.79
N GLU A 355 6.51 4.00 5.00
CA GLU A 355 6.37 5.13 5.92
C GLU A 355 7.73 5.77 6.24
N THR A 356 8.66 5.77 5.26
CA THR A 356 10.03 6.27 5.45
C THR A 356 10.07 7.67 6.07
N TYR A 357 9.14 8.53 5.64
CA TYR A 357 9.07 9.94 6.04
C TYR A 357 8.13 10.20 7.24
N THR A 358 7.60 9.13 7.85
CA THR A 358 6.56 9.15 8.88
C THR A 358 6.77 8.07 9.94
N GLN A 359 8.00 7.88 10.38
CA GLN A 359 8.34 6.78 11.29
C GLN A 359 7.90 6.97 12.75
N LYS A 360 7.26 8.11 13.10
CA LYS A 360 6.73 8.41 14.44
C LYS A 360 5.29 8.90 14.40
N GLY A 361 4.47 8.38 15.30
CA GLY A 361 3.08 8.76 15.50
C GLY A 361 2.09 8.17 14.49
N PHE A 362 2.51 7.23 13.65
CA PHE A 362 1.68 6.64 12.59
C PHE A 362 1.45 5.16 12.79
N SER A 363 0.30 4.69 12.35
CA SER A 363 -0.02 3.27 12.28
C SER A 363 -0.91 3.01 11.07
N CYS A 364 -1.07 1.74 10.65
CA CYS A 364 -1.96 1.40 9.56
C CYS A 364 -3.39 1.90 9.84
N SER A 365 -3.89 1.69 11.05
CA SER A 365 -5.21 2.17 11.49
C SER A 365 -5.31 3.67 11.40
N ARG A 366 -4.30 4.41 11.91
CA ARG A 366 -4.27 5.87 11.87
C ARG A 366 -4.20 6.43 10.44
N CYS A 367 -3.44 5.80 9.56
CA CYS A 367 -3.37 6.19 8.15
C CYS A 367 -4.72 5.92 7.45
N HIS A 368 -5.38 4.81 7.78
CA HIS A 368 -6.61 4.38 7.12
C HIS A 368 -7.90 4.92 7.78
N LEU A 369 -7.83 5.79 8.80
CA LEU A 369 -9.01 6.36 9.48
C LEU A 369 -9.98 7.08 8.53
N ASN A 370 -9.46 7.55 7.39
CA ASN A 370 -10.21 8.32 6.41
C ASN A 370 -10.43 7.53 5.10
N ALA A 371 -10.14 6.23 5.09
CA ALA A 371 -10.35 5.38 3.93
C ALA A 371 -11.81 4.92 3.88
N PHE A 372 -12.66 5.78 3.33
CA PHE A 372 -14.09 5.55 3.08
C PHE A 372 -14.37 5.28 1.59
N PRO A 373 -15.46 4.57 1.25
CA PRO A 373 -15.95 4.53 -0.13
C PRO A 373 -16.42 5.92 -0.61
N HIS A 374 -16.49 6.13 -1.92
CA HIS A 374 -17.09 7.35 -2.48
C HIS A 374 -18.56 7.48 -2.05
N GLY A 375 -18.99 8.71 -1.78
CA GLY A 375 -20.33 9.04 -1.24
C GLY A 375 -20.28 9.46 0.23
N VAL A 376 -19.26 9.06 0.98
CA VAL A 376 -19.05 9.56 2.36
C VAL A 376 -18.51 10.99 2.32
N THR A 377 -19.40 11.97 2.39
CA THR A 377 -19.06 13.41 2.36
C THR A 377 -18.83 14.01 3.75
N VAL A 378 -19.38 13.38 4.78
CA VAL A 378 -19.20 13.72 6.19
C VAL A 378 -18.81 12.44 6.93
N TYR A 379 -17.83 12.52 7.83
CA TYR A 379 -17.44 11.38 8.65
C TYR A 379 -18.66 10.81 9.38
N PRO A 380 -19.08 9.57 9.06
CA PRO A 380 -20.18 8.96 9.77
C PRO A 380 -19.78 8.79 11.23
N PRO A 381 -20.72 8.99 12.18
CA PRO A 381 -20.41 8.77 13.58
C PRO A 381 -20.03 7.30 13.81
N TYR A 382 -19.23 7.06 14.85
CA TYR A 382 -18.75 5.73 15.23
C TYR A 382 -19.85 4.94 15.93
N GLU A 383 -20.83 4.52 15.15
CA GLU A 383 -22.00 3.78 15.56
C GLU A 383 -22.07 2.49 14.74
N GLU A 384 -22.58 1.41 15.36
CA GLU A 384 -22.72 0.09 14.72
C GLU A 384 -23.42 0.18 13.35
N ARG A 385 -24.40 1.07 13.22
CA ARG A 385 -25.14 1.28 11.97
C ARG A 385 -24.31 1.84 10.80
N PHE A 386 -23.10 2.35 11.03
CA PHE A 386 -22.19 2.86 9.98
C PHE A 386 -20.88 2.06 9.89
N GLU A 387 -20.78 0.92 10.56
CA GLU A 387 -19.52 0.15 10.61
C GLU A 387 -19.04 -0.28 9.22
N ASP A 388 -19.95 -0.68 8.33
CA ASP A 388 -19.61 -1.18 6.99
C ASP A 388 -18.99 -0.12 6.06
N LEU A 389 -19.16 1.17 6.36
CA LEU A 389 -18.54 2.26 5.59
C LEU A 389 -17.05 2.45 5.95
N HIS A 390 -16.57 1.87 7.05
CA HIS A 390 -15.19 1.99 7.52
C HIS A 390 -14.27 0.91 6.93
N VAL A 391 -14.10 0.94 5.61
CA VAL A 391 -13.48 -0.14 4.83
C VAL A 391 -11.96 -0.30 5.02
N MET A 392 -11.26 0.70 5.57
CA MET A 392 -9.79 0.72 5.68
C MET A 392 -9.05 0.37 4.38
N SER A 393 -9.62 0.62 3.20
CA SER A 393 -8.91 0.46 1.93
C SER A 393 -9.02 1.73 1.09
N PHE A 394 -7.86 2.22 0.66
CA PHE A 394 -7.78 3.36 -0.24
C PHE A 394 -8.16 3.01 -1.68
N LEU A 395 -8.29 1.73 -2.03
CA LEU A 395 -8.62 1.34 -3.40
C LEU A 395 -10.03 1.77 -3.80
N LEU A 396 -11.00 1.66 -2.88
CA LEU A 396 -12.35 2.14 -3.14
C LEU A 396 -12.36 3.66 -3.32
N LEU A 397 -11.60 4.40 -2.51
CA LEU A 397 -11.44 5.85 -2.59
C LEU A 397 -10.73 6.34 -3.86
N ASN A 398 -10.05 5.44 -4.58
CA ASN A 398 -9.34 5.75 -5.82
C ASN A 398 -10.13 5.40 -7.09
N ALA A 399 -11.40 4.96 -6.95
CA ALA A 399 -12.27 4.73 -8.09
C ALA A 399 -12.52 6.05 -8.85
N ARG A 400 -12.90 5.95 -10.13
CA ARG A 400 -13.22 7.11 -10.97
C ARG A 400 -14.67 7.04 -11.42
N SER A 401 -15.28 8.20 -11.62
CA SER A 401 -16.62 8.32 -12.19
C SER A 401 -16.65 7.73 -13.60
N GLY A 402 -17.66 6.92 -13.89
CA GLY A 402 -17.94 6.42 -15.24
C GLY A 402 -18.68 7.44 -16.13
N ARG A 403 -19.32 8.47 -15.55
CA ARG A 403 -20.13 9.48 -16.29
C ARG A 403 -19.31 10.67 -16.79
N GLU A 404 -18.10 10.85 -16.28
CA GLU A 404 -17.24 11.98 -16.56
C GLU A 404 -16.23 11.73 -17.70
N GLU A 405 -16.63 11.05 -18.79
CA GLU A 405 -15.87 11.10 -20.04
C GLU A 405 -16.50 12.16 -20.96
N ASN A 406 -15.92 13.36 -21.06
CA ASN A 406 -16.28 14.30 -22.14
C ASN A 406 -15.94 13.65 -23.48
N PRO A 407 -16.91 13.39 -24.38
CA PRO A 407 -16.67 12.64 -25.61
C PRO A 407 -15.78 13.37 -26.62
N ALA A 408 -15.52 14.68 -26.45
CA ALA A 408 -14.63 15.45 -27.32
C ALA A 408 -13.18 15.51 -26.82
N THR A 409 -12.92 15.23 -25.54
CA THR A 409 -11.58 15.38 -24.93
C THR A 409 -11.12 14.16 -24.11
N GLY A 410 -12.01 13.21 -23.80
CA GLY A 410 -11.75 12.07 -22.93
C GLY A 410 -11.58 12.45 -21.44
N CYS A 411 -12.10 13.61 -21.01
CA CYS A 411 -11.76 14.20 -19.70
C CYS A 411 -13.00 14.51 -18.85
N ALA A 412 -12.85 14.41 -17.53
CA ALA A 412 -13.90 14.75 -16.56
C ALA A 412 -14.24 16.24 -16.57
N MET A 413 -15.53 16.54 -16.40
CA MET A 413 -15.97 17.90 -16.09
C MET A 413 -15.69 18.16 -14.59
N PRO A 414 -15.26 19.38 -14.21
CA PRO A 414 -14.85 19.70 -12.85
C PRO A 414 -15.97 19.59 -11.81
#